data_AF-A0A1A8X881-F1
#
_entry.id   AF-A0A1A8X881-F1
#
_cell.length_a   1.000
_cell.length_b   1.000
_cell.length_c   1.000
_cell.angle_alpha   90.00
_cell.angle_beta   90.00
_cell.angle_gamma   90.00
#
_symmetry.space_group_name_H-M   'P 1'
#
loop_
_entity.id
_entity.type
_entity.pdbx_description
1 polymer ?
#
loop_
_entity_poly.entity_id
_entity_poly.type
_entity_poly.pdbx_seq_one_letter_code
_entity_poly.pdbx_strand_id
1 'polypeptide(L)'
;MIRNSYNLEDSPSHIFNKELNSVIKDCQFCSHCDNETYLSLNYGLKVLCYNFANNLGKIYVDFFKDRNFNEKRCNDLVYWWYNNLNNTYQKRYTKNCKEIVDAFKDVWRKITQSQETSEDRLCKNSLDNLLPFETYEIQKKASDYCANYEFINKELAKPNVNCARYYHYLTQSRKLYKETVSECHKNGKRNCLNFNQCHTYNPENLLQHEKCKLIEQTENDRIELAQKAENLRMCPLEYDCVPDHIAKMSITYSDYRFITLIVLSIWAIILSFFFLYKFTPFGSSLNNILNKKNIIRKNMHEEEFQELFESDSEDSSLNFNNREYRITYNHD
;
A
#
# COMPACT_ATOMS: atom_id res chain seq x y z
N MET A 1 -2.03 0.47 -1.94
CA MET A 1 -2.88 -0.47 -1.18
C MET A 1 -3.21 0.15 0.18
N ILE A 2 -4.37 0.81 0.30
CA ILE A 2 -4.80 1.41 1.57
C ILE A 2 -5.52 0.32 2.37
N ARG A 3 -4.84 -0.27 3.36
CA ARG A 3 -5.46 -1.15 4.36
C ARG A 3 -6.24 -0.29 5.37
N ASN A 4 -7.39 0.23 4.93
CA ASN A 4 -8.39 0.76 5.85
C ASN A 4 -9.23 -0.43 6.36
N SER A 5 -8.68 -1.24 7.26
CA SER A 5 -9.50 -2.16 8.05
C SER A 5 -10.09 -1.36 9.20
N TYR A 6 -11.27 -0.77 8.98
CA TYR A 6 -12.01 -0.17 10.09
C TYR A 6 -12.51 -1.30 10.99
N ASN A 7 -11.94 -1.39 12.19
CA ASN A 7 -12.39 -2.32 13.20
C ASN A 7 -13.75 -1.86 13.74
N LEU A 8 -14.72 -2.76 13.75
CA LEU A 8 -16.01 -2.53 14.41
C LEU A 8 -15.84 -2.68 15.92
N GLU A 9 -15.17 -1.71 16.56
CA GLU A 9 -14.77 -1.80 17.98
C GLU A 9 -15.96 -2.06 18.91
N ASP A 10 -17.11 -1.47 18.60
CA ASP A 10 -18.35 -1.61 19.37
C ASP A 10 -19.15 -2.88 19.03
N SER A 11 -18.72 -3.67 18.05
CA SER A 11 -19.47 -4.87 17.65
C SER A 11 -19.37 -5.96 18.72
N PRO A 12 -20.44 -6.73 18.95
CA PRO A 12 -20.43 -7.83 19.93
C PRO A 12 -19.29 -8.82 19.73
N SER A 13 -18.97 -9.13 18.47
CA SER A 13 -17.87 -10.03 18.10
C SER A 13 -16.50 -9.45 18.48
N HIS A 14 -16.27 -8.16 18.21
CA HIS A 14 -15.01 -7.51 18.56
C HIS A 14 -14.83 -7.41 20.08
N ILE A 15 -15.88 -6.98 20.79
CA ILE A 15 -15.90 -6.87 22.25
C ILE A 15 -15.55 -8.22 22.88
N PHE A 16 -16.24 -9.30 22.47
CA PHE A 16 -15.98 -10.64 23.02
C PHE A 16 -14.56 -11.13 22.70
N ASN A 17 -14.06 -10.93 21.48
CA ASN A 17 -12.68 -11.30 21.12
C ASN A 17 -11.63 -10.55 21.97
N LYS A 18 -11.89 -9.28 22.30
CA LYS A 18 -11.05 -8.48 23.19
C LYS A 18 -11.10 -9.02 24.62
N GLU A 19 -12.30 -9.37 25.09
CA GLU A 19 -12.50 -9.95 26.42
C GLU A 19 -11.77 -11.28 26.59
N LEU A 20 -11.70 -12.14 25.56
CA LEU A 20 -10.96 -13.41 25.63
C LEU A 20 -9.47 -13.23 25.97
N ASN A 21 -8.90 -12.05 25.70
CA ASN A 21 -7.50 -11.71 25.98
C ASN A 21 -7.34 -10.73 27.16
N SER A 22 -8.41 -10.47 27.92
CA SER A 22 -8.35 -9.53 29.04
C SER A 22 -7.55 -10.11 30.21
N VAL A 23 -6.87 -9.23 30.95
CA VAL A 23 -6.22 -9.59 32.22
C VAL A 23 -7.26 -10.20 33.18
N ILE A 24 -6.87 -11.29 33.84
CA ILE A 24 -7.67 -11.95 34.88
C ILE A 24 -7.66 -11.07 36.12
N LYS A 25 -8.82 -10.55 36.52
CA LYS A 25 -8.99 -9.78 37.78
C LYS A 25 -9.55 -10.65 38.88
N ASP A 26 -10.62 -11.36 38.55
CA ASP A 26 -11.30 -12.35 39.39
C ASP A 26 -11.65 -13.54 38.50
N CYS A 27 -11.55 -14.75 39.03
CA CYS A 27 -11.75 -15.97 38.27
C CYS A 27 -12.40 -17.06 39.11
N GLN A 28 -13.72 -17.19 38.95
CA GLN A 28 -14.55 -18.17 39.64
C GLN A 28 -14.07 -19.63 39.44
N PHE A 29 -13.50 -19.94 38.29
CA PHE A 29 -13.18 -21.32 37.89
C PHE A 29 -11.70 -21.66 37.90
N CYS A 30 -10.83 -20.71 38.24
CA CYS A 30 -9.39 -20.89 38.11
C CYS A 30 -8.82 -21.97 39.05
N SER A 31 -9.47 -22.21 40.20
CA SER A 31 -9.07 -23.28 41.13
C SER A 31 -9.12 -24.68 40.53
N HIS A 32 -9.94 -24.91 39.49
CA HIS A 32 -9.98 -26.19 38.79
C HIS A 32 -8.68 -26.47 38.01
N CYS A 33 -7.95 -25.42 37.60
CA CYS A 33 -6.64 -25.56 36.97
C CYS A 33 -5.54 -25.98 37.95
N ASP A 34 -5.65 -25.58 39.23
CA ASP A 34 -4.69 -25.98 40.26
C ASP A 34 -4.77 -27.47 40.59
N ASN A 35 -5.97 -28.05 40.43
CA ASN A 35 -6.20 -29.47 40.65
C ASN A 35 -5.71 -30.35 39.49
N GLU A 36 -5.23 -29.77 38.37
CA GLU A 36 -4.60 -30.55 37.29
C GLU A 36 -3.08 -30.51 37.32
N THR A 37 -2.52 -31.62 37.79
CA THR A 37 -1.08 -31.85 37.91
C THR A 37 -0.38 -31.77 36.55
N TYR A 38 -0.97 -32.32 35.48
CA TYR A 38 -0.39 -32.30 34.14
C TYR A 38 -0.14 -30.87 33.63
N LEU A 39 -1.10 -29.96 33.81
CA LEU A 39 -0.99 -28.56 33.39
C LEU A 39 0.00 -27.80 34.28
N SER A 40 0.10 -28.18 35.56
CA SER A 40 1.02 -27.55 36.52
C SER A 40 2.51 -27.83 36.23
N LEU A 41 2.83 -28.88 35.47
CA LEU A 41 4.21 -29.19 35.06
C LEU A 41 4.77 -28.19 34.03
N ASN A 42 3.90 -27.42 33.38
CA ASN A 42 4.30 -26.43 32.38
C ASN A 42 3.65 -25.08 32.68
N TYR A 43 4.47 -24.09 33.04
CA TYR A 43 3.99 -22.74 33.37
C TYR A 43 3.10 -22.14 32.27
N GLY A 44 3.46 -22.33 30.99
CA GLY A 44 2.66 -21.83 29.87
C GLY A 44 1.29 -22.50 29.77
N LEU A 45 1.22 -23.83 29.93
CA LEU A 45 -0.06 -24.55 29.97
C LEU A 45 -0.91 -24.18 31.19
N LYS A 46 -0.28 -23.94 32.35
CA LYS A 46 -0.97 -23.46 33.55
C LYS A 46 -1.58 -22.07 33.31
N VAL A 47 -0.83 -21.13 32.73
CA VAL A 47 -1.34 -19.80 32.37
C VAL A 47 -2.45 -19.88 31.33
N LEU A 48 -2.32 -20.75 30.32
CA LEU A 48 -3.39 -20.99 29.34
C LEU A 48 -4.64 -21.54 30.01
N CYS A 49 -4.50 -22.47 30.97
CA CYS A 49 -5.62 -23.00 31.74
C CYS A 49 -6.37 -21.91 32.50
N TYR A 50 -5.65 -21.05 33.22
CA TYR A 50 -6.30 -19.97 33.95
C TYR A 50 -7.09 -19.02 33.03
N ASN A 51 -6.51 -18.65 31.88
CA ASN A 51 -7.23 -17.83 30.91
C ASN A 51 -8.45 -18.56 30.34
N PHE A 52 -8.33 -19.85 30.05
CA PHE A 52 -9.42 -20.69 29.57
C PHE A 52 -10.57 -20.78 30.60
N ALA A 53 -10.26 -21.11 31.86
CA ALA A 53 -11.23 -21.17 32.96
C ALA A 53 -11.89 -19.81 33.23
N ASN A 54 -11.11 -18.72 33.20
CA ASN A 54 -11.63 -17.36 33.31
C ASN A 54 -12.62 -17.03 32.19
N ASN A 55 -12.28 -17.38 30.95
CA ASN A 55 -13.14 -17.14 29.80
C ASN A 55 -14.42 -17.99 29.84
N LEU A 56 -14.37 -19.23 30.35
CA LEU A 56 -15.58 -20.00 30.67
C LEU A 56 -16.47 -19.30 31.70
N GLY A 57 -15.86 -18.68 32.73
CA GLY A 57 -16.56 -17.87 33.71
C GLY A 57 -17.34 -16.72 33.09
N LYS A 58 -16.72 -16.00 32.15
CA LYS A 58 -17.38 -14.90 31.41
C LYS A 58 -18.58 -15.41 30.61
N ILE A 59 -18.42 -16.53 29.89
CA ILE A 59 -19.51 -17.16 29.13
C ILE A 59 -20.67 -17.53 30.05
N TYR A 60 -20.37 -18.13 31.20
CA TYR A 60 -21.38 -18.50 32.20
C TYR A 60 -22.17 -17.29 32.69
N VAL A 61 -21.48 -16.21 33.09
CA VAL A 61 -22.11 -14.99 33.60
C VAL A 61 -22.95 -14.31 32.52
N ASP A 62 -22.46 -14.29 31.28
CA ASP A 62 -23.11 -13.59 30.17
C ASP A 62 -24.19 -14.41 29.47
N PHE A 63 -24.42 -15.66 29.87
CA PHE A 63 -25.41 -16.56 29.28
C PHE A 63 -26.81 -15.93 29.18
N PHE A 64 -27.26 -15.28 30.26
CA PHE A 64 -28.60 -14.67 30.31
C PHE A 64 -28.71 -13.36 29.54
N LYS A 65 -27.58 -12.73 29.17
CA LYS A 65 -27.59 -11.50 28.36
C LYS A 65 -28.01 -11.80 26.92
N ASP A 66 -27.54 -12.92 26.36
CA ASP A 66 -27.91 -13.37 25.01
C ASP A 66 -27.67 -14.88 24.85
N ARG A 67 -28.74 -15.66 24.98
CA ARG A 67 -28.68 -17.13 24.89
C ARG A 67 -28.32 -17.61 23.48
N ASN A 68 -28.78 -16.92 22.45
CA ASN A 68 -28.52 -17.31 21.07
C ASN A 68 -27.05 -17.11 20.70
N PHE A 69 -26.41 -16.12 21.31
CA PHE A 69 -24.99 -15.83 21.14
C PHE A 69 -24.07 -16.84 21.87
N ASN A 70 -24.61 -17.70 22.74
CA ASN A 70 -23.78 -18.60 23.56
C ASN A 70 -23.02 -19.64 22.74
N GLU A 71 -23.65 -20.28 21.74
CA GLU A 71 -22.97 -21.25 20.87
C GLU A 71 -21.78 -20.61 20.14
N LYS A 72 -21.94 -19.35 19.71
CA LYS A 72 -20.85 -18.55 19.13
C LYS A 72 -19.73 -18.29 20.13
N ARG A 73 -20.04 -17.84 21.35
CA ARG A 73 -19.02 -17.61 22.40
C ARG A 73 -18.21 -18.86 22.67
N CYS A 74 -18.88 -20.01 22.69
CA CYS A 74 -18.27 -21.31 22.89
C CYS A 74 -17.33 -21.70 21.74
N ASN A 75 -17.78 -21.55 20.49
CA ASN A 75 -16.94 -21.76 19.32
C ASN A 75 -15.71 -20.83 19.34
N ASP A 76 -15.92 -19.54 19.64
CA ASP A 76 -14.87 -18.53 19.73
C ASP A 76 -13.84 -18.85 20.81
N LEU A 77 -14.28 -19.35 21.97
CA LEU A 77 -13.39 -19.81 23.04
C LEU A 77 -12.53 -21.00 22.60
N VAL A 78 -13.13 -22.00 21.95
CA VAL A 78 -12.39 -23.19 21.46
C VAL A 78 -11.40 -22.78 20.38
N TYR A 79 -11.80 -21.95 19.42
CA TYR A 79 -10.90 -21.38 18.42
C TYR A 79 -9.74 -20.62 19.08
N TRP A 80 -10.05 -19.74 20.05
CA TRP A 80 -9.05 -18.96 20.77
C TRP A 80 -8.06 -19.86 21.53
N TRP A 81 -8.56 -20.88 22.22
CA TRP A 81 -7.74 -21.85 22.93
C TRP A 81 -6.79 -22.58 21.96
N TYR A 82 -7.32 -23.04 20.83
CA TYR A 82 -6.55 -23.79 19.84
C TYR A 82 -5.47 -22.91 19.18
N ASN A 83 -5.83 -21.66 18.88
CA ASN A 83 -4.92 -20.65 18.34
C ASN A 83 -3.79 -20.31 19.32
N ASN A 84 -4.09 -20.14 20.61
CA ASN A 84 -3.08 -19.86 21.63
C ASN A 84 -2.15 -21.06 21.86
N LEU A 85 -2.69 -22.27 21.89
CA LEU A 85 -1.91 -23.50 22.02
C LEU A 85 -0.86 -23.60 20.90
N ASN A 86 -1.27 -23.36 19.65
CA ASN A 86 -0.40 -23.44 18.48
C ASN A 86 0.60 -22.28 18.38
N ASN A 87 0.14 -21.03 18.52
CA ASN A 87 0.90 -19.84 18.15
C ASN A 87 1.65 -19.21 19.32
N THR A 88 1.02 -19.12 20.49
CA THR A 88 1.60 -18.44 21.66
C THR A 88 2.52 -19.36 22.44
N TYR A 89 2.09 -20.61 22.67
CA TYR A 89 2.86 -21.57 23.47
C TYR A 89 3.73 -22.50 22.61
N GLN A 90 3.74 -22.32 21.28
CA GLN A 90 4.47 -23.12 20.29
C GLN A 90 4.28 -24.64 20.46
N LYS A 91 3.16 -25.05 21.06
CA LYS A 91 2.75 -26.45 21.14
C LYS A 91 1.93 -26.72 19.89
N ARG A 92 2.61 -26.95 18.76
CA ARG A 92 1.93 -27.38 17.53
C ARG A 92 1.08 -28.59 17.87
N TYR A 93 -0.22 -28.48 17.64
CA TYR A 93 -1.09 -29.63 17.67
C TYR A 93 -0.56 -30.66 16.67
N THR A 94 0.00 -31.73 17.19
CA THR A 94 0.37 -32.93 16.44
C THR A 94 -0.57 -34.05 16.88
N LYS A 95 -0.60 -35.16 16.15
CA LYS A 95 -1.41 -36.35 16.50
C LYS A 95 -1.20 -36.88 17.94
N ASN A 96 -0.21 -36.36 18.68
CA ASN A 96 0.12 -36.72 20.07
C ASN A 96 -0.06 -35.54 21.06
N CYS A 97 -1.09 -34.70 20.92
CA CYS A 97 -1.48 -33.68 21.91
C CYS A 97 -2.66 -34.13 22.81
N LYS A 98 -2.89 -35.44 22.89
CA LYS A 98 -4.04 -36.03 23.56
C LYS A 98 -4.05 -35.70 25.05
N GLU A 99 -2.90 -35.74 25.71
CA GLU A 99 -2.78 -35.48 27.15
C GLU A 99 -3.09 -34.02 27.50
N ILE A 100 -2.69 -33.07 26.63
CA ILE A 100 -3.05 -31.65 26.81
C ILE A 100 -4.57 -31.50 26.67
N VAL A 101 -5.14 -32.03 25.58
CA VAL A 101 -6.59 -31.97 25.34
C VAL A 101 -7.36 -32.59 26.50
N ASP A 102 -6.96 -33.78 26.94
CA ASP A 102 -7.60 -34.53 28.02
C ASP A 102 -7.51 -33.76 29.35
N ALA A 103 -6.39 -33.11 29.64
CA ALA A 103 -6.29 -32.25 30.83
C ALA A 103 -7.24 -31.04 30.76
N PHE A 104 -7.37 -30.38 29.60
CA PHE A 104 -8.35 -29.29 29.45
C PHE A 104 -9.80 -29.79 29.49
N LYS A 105 -10.08 -30.98 28.96
CA LYS A 105 -11.39 -31.65 29.10
C LYS A 105 -11.72 -31.91 30.56
N ASP A 106 -10.77 -32.39 31.34
CA ASP A 106 -10.98 -32.66 32.76
C ASP A 106 -11.24 -31.38 33.56
N VAL A 107 -10.49 -30.29 33.30
CA VAL A 107 -10.79 -28.97 33.87
C VAL A 107 -12.20 -28.54 33.53
N TRP A 108 -12.59 -28.61 32.26
CA TRP A 108 -13.94 -28.23 31.82
C TRP A 108 -14.99 -29.07 32.53
N ARG A 109 -14.85 -30.40 32.53
CA ARG A 109 -15.78 -31.33 33.18
C ARG A 109 -15.94 -31.01 34.66
N LYS A 110 -14.83 -30.76 35.38
CA LYS A 110 -14.85 -30.38 36.80
C LYS A 110 -15.60 -29.05 37.02
N ILE A 111 -15.41 -28.07 36.15
CA ILE A 111 -16.16 -26.79 36.18
C ILE A 111 -17.65 -27.05 36.00
N THR A 112 -18.05 -27.79 34.96
CA THR A 112 -19.46 -28.08 34.67
C THR A 112 -20.13 -28.86 35.80
N GLN A 113 -19.42 -29.79 36.44
CA GLN A 113 -19.93 -30.59 37.57
C GLN A 113 -20.02 -29.80 38.89
N SER A 114 -19.24 -28.72 39.04
CA SER A 114 -19.18 -27.93 40.28
C SER A 114 -20.34 -26.96 40.48
N GLN A 115 -21.18 -26.76 39.45
CA GLN A 115 -22.29 -25.82 39.52
C GLN A 115 -23.63 -26.55 39.61
N GLU A 116 -24.40 -26.33 40.68
CA GLU A 116 -25.78 -26.78 40.87
C GLU A 116 -26.80 -26.12 39.90
N THR A 117 -26.35 -25.66 38.73
CA THR A 117 -27.18 -24.86 37.84
C THR A 117 -26.92 -25.17 36.37
N SER A 118 -27.82 -25.97 35.78
CA SER A 118 -28.09 -26.17 34.34
C SER A 118 -26.86 -26.20 33.43
N GLU A 119 -26.53 -27.40 32.92
CA GLU A 119 -25.51 -27.64 31.88
C GLU A 119 -25.66 -26.69 30.67
N ASP A 120 -26.85 -26.12 30.45
CA ASP A 120 -27.14 -25.21 29.33
C ASP A 120 -26.44 -23.85 29.44
N ARG A 121 -26.04 -23.41 30.65
CA ARG A 121 -25.40 -22.10 30.85
C ARG A 121 -23.97 -22.06 30.34
N LEU A 122 -23.29 -23.20 30.44
CA LEU A 122 -21.94 -23.38 29.93
C LEU A 122 -22.00 -23.96 28.52
N CYS A 123 -20.87 -23.94 27.82
CA CYS A 123 -20.82 -24.64 26.54
C CYS A 123 -21.01 -26.13 26.78
N LYS A 124 -21.86 -26.77 25.96
CA LYS A 124 -21.80 -28.23 25.78
C LYS A 124 -20.35 -28.57 25.45
N ASN A 125 -19.72 -29.46 26.24
CA ASN A 125 -18.28 -29.68 26.23
C ASN A 125 -17.75 -29.89 24.81
N SER A 126 -17.26 -28.80 24.22
CA SER A 126 -16.95 -28.75 22.79
C SER A 126 -15.60 -29.40 22.50
N LEU A 127 -14.86 -29.79 23.55
CA LEU A 127 -13.60 -30.50 23.43
C LEU A 127 -13.78 -32.01 23.25
N ASP A 128 -14.91 -32.60 23.65
CA ASP A 128 -15.12 -34.06 23.57
C ASP A 128 -15.06 -34.57 22.13
N ASN A 129 -15.63 -33.80 21.20
CA ASN A 129 -15.60 -34.04 19.76
C ASN A 129 -14.93 -32.87 19.03
N LEU A 130 -13.63 -32.64 19.31
CA LEU A 130 -12.86 -31.59 18.66
C LEU A 130 -12.92 -31.71 17.13
N LEU A 131 -13.35 -30.63 16.49
CA LEU A 131 -13.31 -30.46 15.04
C LEU A 131 -11.91 -30.02 14.58
N PRO A 132 -11.58 -30.14 13.27
CA PRO A 132 -10.38 -29.53 12.72
C PRO A 132 -10.31 -28.02 13.01
N PHE A 133 -9.10 -27.48 13.17
CA PHE A 133 -8.89 -26.05 13.48
C PHE A 133 -9.58 -25.14 12.47
N GLU A 134 -9.48 -25.49 11.19
CA GLU A 134 -10.06 -24.77 10.07
C GLU A 134 -11.59 -24.71 10.16
N THR A 135 -12.21 -25.72 10.75
CA THR A 135 -13.67 -25.75 10.94
C THR A 135 -14.09 -24.71 11.98
N TYR A 136 -13.40 -24.65 13.12
CA TYR A 136 -13.65 -23.62 14.14
C TYR A 136 -13.37 -22.21 13.59
N GLU A 137 -12.34 -22.05 12.77
CA GLU A 137 -12.02 -20.77 12.12
C GLU A 137 -13.12 -20.31 11.16
N ILE A 138 -13.63 -21.22 10.31
CA ILE A 138 -14.74 -20.93 9.39
C ILE A 138 -16.01 -20.57 10.17
N GLN A 139 -16.36 -21.37 11.19
CA GLN A 139 -17.52 -21.13 12.04
C GLN A 139 -17.42 -19.79 12.77
N LYS A 140 -16.22 -19.46 13.26
CA LYS A 140 -15.93 -18.17 13.87
C LYS A 140 -16.16 -17.02 12.88
N LYS A 141 -15.50 -17.04 11.72
CA LYS A 141 -15.60 -15.95 10.72
C LYS A 141 -17.04 -15.74 10.25
N ALA A 142 -17.76 -16.83 9.99
CA ALA A 142 -19.15 -16.78 9.54
C ALA A 142 -20.08 -16.24 10.64
N SER A 143 -19.99 -16.75 11.87
CA SER A 143 -20.83 -16.27 12.98
C SER A 143 -20.47 -14.85 13.45
N ASP A 144 -19.19 -14.45 13.39
CA ASP A 144 -18.75 -13.06 13.59
C ASP A 144 -19.44 -12.13 12.57
N TYR A 145 -19.49 -12.55 11.31
CA TYR A 145 -20.21 -11.82 10.26
C TYR A 145 -21.70 -11.69 10.57
N CYS A 146 -22.36 -12.79 10.95
CA CYS A 146 -23.79 -12.78 11.28
C CYS A 146 -24.12 -11.79 12.39
N ALA A 147 -23.38 -11.86 13.50
CA ALA A 147 -23.54 -10.96 14.63
C ALA A 147 -23.27 -9.50 14.26
N ASN A 148 -22.22 -9.26 13.48
CA ASN A 148 -21.87 -7.91 13.05
C ASN A 148 -22.92 -7.35 12.09
N TYR A 149 -23.48 -8.16 11.20
CA TYR A 149 -24.55 -7.73 10.31
C TYR A 149 -25.79 -7.27 11.09
N GLU A 150 -26.25 -8.08 12.05
CA GLU A 150 -27.38 -7.70 12.92
C GLU A 150 -27.10 -6.42 13.72
N PHE A 151 -25.88 -6.29 14.25
CA PHE A 151 -25.44 -5.08 14.94
C PHE A 151 -25.47 -3.86 14.02
N ILE A 152 -24.86 -3.95 12.83
CA ILE A 152 -24.82 -2.85 11.86
C ILE A 152 -26.23 -2.47 11.43
N ASN A 153 -27.11 -3.44 11.16
CA ASN A 153 -28.49 -3.17 10.79
C ASN A 153 -29.23 -2.36 11.87
N LYS A 154 -29.04 -2.72 13.16
CA LYS A 154 -29.60 -1.98 14.30
C LYS A 154 -29.01 -0.58 14.42
N GLU A 155 -27.70 -0.41 14.22
CA GLU A 155 -27.05 0.90 14.27
C GLU A 155 -27.50 1.82 13.13
N LEU A 156 -27.61 1.30 11.90
CA LEU A 156 -28.06 2.06 10.74
C LEU A 156 -29.51 2.55 10.88
N ALA A 157 -30.34 1.89 11.69
CA ALA A 157 -31.70 2.35 11.98
C ALA A 157 -31.75 3.61 12.85
N LYS A 158 -30.68 3.95 13.60
CA LYS A 158 -30.67 5.11 14.50
C LYS A 158 -30.49 6.44 13.74
N PRO A 159 -31.09 7.55 14.21
CA PRO A 159 -30.81 8.87 13.63
C PRO A 159 -29.35 9.24 13.87
N ASN A 160 -28.72 9.92 12.89
CA ASN A 160 -27.35 10.46 12.96
C ASN A 160 -26.18 9.44 13.00
N VAL A 161 -26.40 8.20 12.53
CA VAL A 161 -25.31 7.23 12.37
C VAL A 161 -24.62 7.39 11.02
N ASN A 162 -23.30 7.52 11.04
CA ASN A 162 -22.46 7.53 9.84
C ASN A 162 -22.09 6.11 9.41
N CYS A 163 -22.36 5.75 8.15
CA CYS A 163 -22.05 4.43 7.61
C CYS A 163 -20.56 4.21 7.27
N ALA A 164 -19.70 5.23 7.33
CA ALA A 164 -18.30 5.15 6.88
C ALA A 164 -17.56 3.91 7.41
N ARG A 165 -17.67 3.65 8.72
CA ARG A 165 -17.04 2.49 9.37
C ARG A 165 -17.64 1.15 8.93
N TYR A 166 -18.95 1.10 8.66
CA TYR A 166 -19.65 -0.11 8.25
C TYR A 166 -19.44 -0.42 6.78
N TYR A 167 -19.36 0.61 5.93
CA TYR A 167 -19.23 0.48 4.49
C TYR A 167 -18.02 -0.37 4.08
N HIS A 168 -16.85 -0.10 4.66
CA HIS A 168 -15.64 -0.87 4.36
C HIS A 168 -15.74 -2.31 4.85
N TYR A 169 -16.27 -2.54 6.05
CA TYR A 169 -16.50 -3.87 6.59
C TYR A 169 -17.45 -4.69 5.71
N LEU A 170 -18.59 -4.12 5.34
CA LEU A 170 -19.60 -4.78 4.49
C LEU A 170 -19.03 -5.10 3.11
N THR A 171 -18.28 -4.16 2.52
CA THR A 171 -17.59 -4.34 1.24
C THR A 171 -16.58 -5.49 1.28
N GLN A 172 -15.75 -5.56 2.31
CA GLN A 172 -14.77 -6.64 2.48
C GLN A 172 -15.44 -7.99 2.77
N SER A 173 -16.61 -7.98 3.38
CA SER A 173 -17.36 -9.18 3.75
C SER A 173 -18.11 -9.84 2.58
N ARG A 174 -18.18 -9.19 1.40
CA ARG A 174 -18.84 -9.74 0.19
C ARG A 174 -18.35 -11.14 -0.17
N LYS A 175 -17.04 -11.35 -0.14
CA LYS A 175 -16.43 -12.65 -0.49
C LYS A 175 -16.81 -13.73 0.53
N LEU A 176 -16.61 -13.43 1.82
CA LEU A 176 -17.00 -14.31 2.92
C LEU A 176 -18.48 -14.68 2.84
N TYR A 177 -19.34 -13.72 2.52
CA TYR A 177 -20.76 -13.97 2.39
C TYR A 177 -21.06 -14.97 1.27
N LYS A 178 -20.55 -14.69 0.06
CA LYS A 178 -20.78 -15.55 -1.12
C LYS A 178 -20.24 -16.96 -0.92
N GLU A 179 -19.02 -17.09 -0.39
CA GLU A 179 -18.34 -18.39 -0.30
C GLU A 179 -18.78 -19.23 0.90
N THR A 180 -19.20 -18.61 2.00
CA THR A 180 -19.44 -19.31 3.28
C THR A 180 -20.82 -19.05 3.86
N VAL A 181 -21.21 -17.78 4.04
CA VAL A 181 -22.41 -17.42 4.84
C VAL A 181 -23.71 -17.69 4.09
N SER A 182 -23.74 -17.43 2.78
CA SER A 182 -24.93 -17.64 1.95
C SER A 182 -25.37 -19.11 1.87
N GLU A 183 -24.45 -20.02 2.19
CA GLU A 183 -24.65 -21.46 2.24
C GLU A 183 -24.94 -21.97 3.65
N CYS A 184 -25.06 -21.08 4.64
CA CYS A 184 -25.38 -21.48 5.99
C CYS A 184 -26.73 -22.19 6.06
N HIS A 185 -26.74 -23.32 6.77
CA HIS A 185 -27.90 -24.21 6.93
C HIS A 185 -28.39 -24.87 5.62
N LYS A 186 -27.73 -24.61 4.48
CA LYS A 186 -27.87 -25.43 3.28
C LYS A 186 -27.00 -26.67 3.41
N ASN A 187 -27.50 -27.81 2.93
CA ASN A 187 -26.75 -29.07 2.85
C ASN A 187 -26.13 -29.53 4.18
N GLY A 188 -26.73 -29.18 5.32
CA GLY A 188 -26.25 -29.56 6.65
C GLY A 188 -24.98 -28.83 7.14
N LYS A 189 -24.49 -27.80 6.42
CA LYS A 189 -23.31 -27.03 6.82
C LYS A 189 -23.65 -26.05 7.95
N ARG A 190 -23.22 -26.37 9.18
CA ARG A 190 -23.40 -25.53 10.38
C ARG A 190 -22.30 -24.48 10.54
N ASN A 191 -22.05 -23.69 9.50
CA ASN A 191 -21.03 -22.63 9.53
C ASN A 191 -21.49 -21.41 10.34
N CYS A 192 -22.76 -21.03 10.25
CA CYS A 192 -23.29 -19.84 10.94
C CYS A 192 -23.83 -20.12 12.35
N LEU A 193 -23.54 -21.29 12.94
CA LEU A 193 -24.03 -21.67 14.28
C LEU A 193 -25.54 -21.34 14.43
N ASN A 194 -26.00 -20.91 15.60
CA ASN A 194 -27.40 -20.55 15.88
C ASN A 194 -27.95 -19.31 15.12
N PHE A 195 -27.21 -18.71 14.18
CA PHE A 195 -27.73 -17.64 13.34
C PHE A 195 -28.51 -18.19 12.15
N ASN A 196 -29.75 -18.62 12.41
CA ASN A 196 -30.60 -19.32 11.43
C ASN A 196 -30.90 -18.49 10.16
N GLN A 197 -31.08 -17.17 10.31
CA GLN A 197 -31.40 -16.28 9.19
C GLN A 197 -30.16 -15.73 8.47
N CYS A 198 -28.95 -16.06 8.90
CA CYS A 198 -27.74 -15.40 8.41
C CYS A 198 -27.46 -15.64 6.92
N HIS A 199 -27.98 -16.72 6.35
CA HIS A 199 -27.93 -16.96 4.91
C HIS A 199 -28.66 -15.87 4.08
N THR A 200 -29.51 -15.04 4.69
CA THR A 200 -30.20 -13.90 4.07
C THR A 200 -29.45 -12.58 4.22
N TYR A 201 -28.39 -12.55 5.04
CA TYR A 201 -27.66 -11.34 5.41
C TYR A 201 -26.70 -10.92 4.31
N ASN A 202 -27.21 -10.67 3.12
CA ASN A 202 -26.41 -10.17 2.01
C ASN A 202 -25.89 -8.77 2.34
N PRO A 203 -24.56 -8.52 2.29
CA PRO A 203 -24.01 -7.19 2.59
C PRO A 203 -24.56 -6.11 1.66
N GLU A 204 -24.97 -6.46 0.42
CA GLU A 204 -25.59 -5.48 -0.50
C GLU A 204 -26.86 -4.86 0.08
N ASN A 205 -27.62 -5.60 0.89
CA ASN A 205 -28.86 -5.09 1.49
C ASN A 205 -28.58 -3.86 2.40
N LEU A 206 -27.48 -3.90 3.16
CA LEU A 206 -27.08 -2.79 4.03
C LEU A 206 -26.29 -1.71 3.28
N LEU A 207 -25.51 -2.10 2.26
CA LEU A 207 -24.80 -1.14 1.42
C LEU A 207 -25.77 -0.25 0.61
N GLN A 208 -26.94 -0.78 0.24
CA GLN A 208 -27.99 -0.01 -0.44
C GLN A 208 -28.75 0.97 0.47
N HIS A 209 -28.52 0.94 1.79
CA HIS A 209 -29.07 1.90 2.73
C HIS A 209 -28.60 3.31 2.37
N GLU A 210 -29.48 4.31 2.45
CA GLU A 210 -29.21 5.70 2.03
C GLU A 210 -27.89 6.27 2.62
N LYS A 211 -27.69 6.03 3.92
CA LYS A 211 -26.48 6.42 4.69
C LYS A 211 -25.20 5.82 4.12
N CYS A 212 -25.26 4.62 3.57
CA CYS A 212 -24.11 3.91 3.01
C CYS A 212 -23.86 4.30 1.55
N LYS A 213 -24.91 4.57 0.78
CA LYS A 213 -24.79 5.11 -0.60
C LYS A 213 -24.05 6.45 -0.65
N LEU A 214 -24.27 7.32 0.34
CA LEU A 214 -23.52 8.58 0.44
C LEU A 214 -22.01 8.36 0.62
N ILE A 215 -21.64 7.34 1.39
CA ILE A 215 -20.23 6.96 1.59
C ILE A 215 -19.66 6.34 0.33
N GLU A 216 -20.41 5.48 -0.36
CA GLU A 216 -20.01 4.89 -1.64
C GLU A 216 -19.67 5.98 -2.67
N GLN A 217 -20.52 6.99 -2.81
CA GLN A 217 -20.25 8.15 -3.68
C GLN A 217 -18.95 8.87 -3.29
N THR A 218 -18.81 9.17 -2.00
CA THR A 218 -17.61 9.85 -1.49
C THR A 218 -16.33 9.05 -1.75
N GLU A 219 -16.37 7.73 -1.59
CA GLU A 219 -15.23 6.86 -1.85
C GLU A 219 -14.94 6.73 -3.35
N ASN A 220 -15.96 6.67 -4.20
CA ASN A 220 -15.80 6.67 -5.66
C ASN A 220 -15.18 7.98 -6.16
N ASP A 221 -15.63 9.13 -5.65
CA ASP A 221 -15.06 10.44 -5.97
C ASP A 221 -13.59 10.54 -5.54
N ARG A 222 -13.25 9.99 -4.36
CA ARG A 222 -11.87 9.89 -3.88
C ARG A 222 -11.00 9.02 -4.79
N ILE A 223 -11.52 7.88 -5.23
CA ILE A 223 -10.82 6.97 -6.15
C ILE A 223 -10.60 7.64 -7.50
N GLU A 224 -11.62 8.31 -8.04
CA GLU A 224 -11.53 9.05 -9.31
C GLU A 224 -10.50 10.19 -9.20
N LEU A 225 -10.51 10.94 -8.10
CA LEU A 225 -9.53 12.00 -7.84
C LEU A 225 -8.11 11.44 -7.71
N ALA A 226 -7.94 10.31 -7.01
CA ALA A 226 -6.65 9.64 -6.88
C ALA A 226 -6.12 9.14 -8.23
N GLN A 227 -6.98 8.57 -9.08
CA GLN A 227 -6.64 8.16 -10.44
C GLN A 227 -6.26 9.35 -11.32
N LYS A 228 -7.00 10.46 -11.23
CA LYS A 228 -6.64 11.71 -11.91
C LYS A 228 -5.28 12.23 -11.43
N ALA A 229 -5.01 12.17 -10.13
CA ALA A 229 -3.74 12.57 -9.55
C ALA A 229 -2.56 11.67 -9.95
N GLU A 230 -2.77 10.35 -10.07
CA GLU A 230 -1.74 9.42 -10.55
C GLU A 230 -1.42 9.63 -12.04
N ASN A 231 -2.41 10.03 -12.84
CA ASN A 231 -2.23 10.42 -14.24
C ASN A 231 -1.56 11.80 -14.39
N LEU A 232 -1.47 12.61 -13.32
CA LEU A 232 -0.71 13.85 -13.31
C LEU A 232 0.75 13.52 -12.99
N ARG A 233 1.63 13.70 -13.98
CA ARG A 233 3.08 13.63 -13.74
C ARG A 233 3.49 14.76 -12.80
N MET A 234 3.93 14.40 -11.59
CA MET A 234 4.44 15.36 -10.63
C MET A 234 5.72 16.01 -11.18
N CYS A 235 5.71 17.33 -11.28
CA CYS A 235 6.86 18.11 -11.70
C CYS A 235 7.96 18.05 -10.64
N PRO A 236 9.18 17.62 -10.98
CA PRO A 236 10.30 17.75 -10.08
C PRO A 236 10.51 19.23 -9.78
N LEU A 237 10.77 19.57 -8.51
CA LEU A 237 10.99 20.95 -8.04
C LEU A 237 12.18 21.67 -8.70
N GLU A 238 12.99 20.95 -9.46
CA GLU A 238 14.23 21.43 -10.10
C GLU A 238 14.07 21.72 -11.60
N TYR A 239 12.89 21.44 -12.19
CA TYR A 239 12.63 21.67 -13.61
C TYR A 239 11.29 22.36 -13.84
N ASP A 240 11.28 23.36 -14.73
CA ASP A 240 10.04 23.95 -15.24
C ASP A 240 9.35 22.95 -16.17
N CYS A 241 8.23 22.39 -15.72
CA CYS A 241 7.41 21.56 -16.58
C CYS A 241 6.64 22.40 -17.58
N VAL A 242 6.76 22.02 -18.83
CA VAL A 242 5.99 22.59 -19.93
C VAL A 242 4.89 21.60 -20.30
N PRO A 243 3.64 22.04 -20.49
CA PRO A 243 2.57 21.18 -20.98
C PRO A 243 2.97 20.41 -22.24
N ASP A 244 2.60 19.13 -22.35
CA ASP A 244 3.04 18.21 -23.40
C ASP A 244 2.77 18.74 -24.83
N HIS A 245 1.70 19.51 -25.00
CA HIS A 245 1.38 20.16 -26.28
C HIS A 245 2.38 21.27 -26.67
N ILE A 246 2.94 21.99 -25.70
CA ILE A 246 3.97 23.02 -25.94
C ILE A 246 5.34 22.35 -26.14
N ALA A 247 5.64 21.28 -25.40
CA ALA A 247 6.87 20.50 -25.60
C ALA A 247 6.94 19.90 -27.02
N LYS A 248 5.83 19.36 -27.53
CA LYS A 248 5.71 18.83 -28.91
C LYS A 248 5.76 19.90 -30.01
N MET A 249 5.53 21.17 -29.64
CA MET A 249 5.62 22.31 -30.56
C MET A 249 7.07 22.79 -30.71
N SER A 250 7.96 22.47 -29.77
CA SER A 250 9.39 22.74 -29.89
C SER A 250 10.04 21.81 -30.92
N ILE A 251 10.78 22.38 -31.87
CA ILE A 251 11.54 21.61 -32.86
C ILE A 251 12.87 21.23 -32.23
N THR A 252 13.08 19.94 -31.94
CA THR A 252 14.34 19.41 -31.42
C THR A 252 15.16 18.75 -32.53
N TYR A 253 16.46 18.55 -32.30
CA TYR A 253 17.39 17.98 -33.30
C TYR A 253 17.01 16.57 -33.80
N SER A 254 16.18 15.85 -33.05
CA SER A 254 15.67 14.52 -33.41
C SER A 254 14.34 14.56 -34.20
N ASP A 255 13.81 15.74 -34.48
CA ASP A 255 12.56 15.91 -35.22
C ASP A 255 12.81 15.79 -36.73
N TYR A 256 12.04 14.95 -37.41
CA TYR A 256 12.12 14.78 -38.86
C TYR A 256 11.85 16.10 -39.63
N ARG A 257 11.12 17.04 -39.02
CA ARG A 257 10.90 18.40 -39.54
C ARG A 257 12.21 19.17 -39.70
N PHE A 258 13.22 18.91 -38.86
CA PHE A 258 14.54 19.53 -38.94
C PHE A 258 15.30 19.11 -40.22
N ILE A 259 15.18 17.84 -40.61
CA ILE A 259 15.75 17.32 -41.85
C ILE A 259 15.12 18.04 -43.05
N THR A 260 13.80 18.24 -43.05
CA THR A 260 13.10 18.98 -44.10
C THR A 260 13.61 20.43 -44.20
N LEU A 261 13.85 21.11 -43.08
CA LEU A 261 14.38 22.49 -43.07
C LEU A 261 15.81 22.56 -43.64
N ILE A 262 16.67 21.59 -43.33
CA ILE A 262 18.04 21.51 -43.90
C ILE A 262 17.96 21.35 -45.42
N VAL A 263 17.14 20.42 -45.90
CA VAL A 263 17.00 20.15 -47.35
C VAL A 263 16.47 21.37 -48.08
N LEU A 264 15.46 22.06 -47.53
CA LEU A 264 14.92 23.29 -48.11
C LEU A 264 15.95 24.43 -48.12
N SER A 265 16.76 24.55 -47.06
CA SER A 265 17.83 25.56 -46.97
C SER A 265 18.90 25.33 -48.04
N ILE A 266 19.34 24.08 -48.23
CA ILE A 266 20.29 23.71 -49.28
C ILE A 266 19.70 23.99 -50.67
N TRP A 267 18.43 23.65 -50.88
CA TRP A 267 17.72 23.95 -52.13
C TRP A 267 17.65 25.45 -52.43
N ALA A 268 17.35 26.27 -51.42
CA ALA A 268 17.31 27.72 -51.56
C ALA A 268 18.68 28.30 -51.93
N ILE A 269 19.76 27.77 -51.36
CA ILE A 269 21.14 28.17 -51.68
C ILE A 269 21.49 27.79 -53.12
N ILE A 270 21.18 26.57 -53.56
CA ILE A 270 21.44 26.12 -54.94
C ILE A 270 20.69 26.98 -55.95
N LEU A 271 19.40 27.25 -55.69
CA LEU A 271 18.59 28.13 -56.53
C LEU A 271 19.20 29.53 -56.58
N SER A 272 19.63 30.07 -55.44
CA SER A 272 20.28 31.39 -55.37
C SER A 272 21.56 31.44 -56.22
N PHE A 273 22.42 30.42 -56.15
CA PHE A 273 23.61 30.34 -57.01
C PHE A 273 23.26 30.20 -58.49
N PHE A 274 22.21 29.44 -58.84
CA PHE A 274 21.75 29.33 -60.22
C PHE A 274 21.25 30.67 -60.77
N PHE A 275 20.49 31.43 -59.96
CA PHE A 275 20.08 32.79 -60.31
C PHE A 275 21.28 33.71 -60.48
N LEU A 276 22.25 33.70 -59.55
CA LEU A 276 23.47 34.51 -59.69
C LEU A 276 24.30 34.11 -60.92
N TYR A 277 24.44 32.82 -61.22
CA TYR A 277 25.15 32.35 -62.40
C TYR A 277 24.50 32.82 -63.71
N LYS A 278 23.17 32.77 -63.80
CA LYS A 278 22.42 33.13 -65.01
C LYS A 278 22.33 34.64 -65.23
N PHE A 279 22.21 35.43 -64.16
CA PHE A 279 21.94 36.87 -64.24
C PHE A 279 23.14 37.76 -63.97
N THR A 280 24.30 37.21 -63.63
CA THR A 280 25.54 37.99 -63.42
C THR A 280 26.55 37.64 -64.52
N PRO A 281 27.12 38.61 -65.26
CA PRO A 281 27.97 38.35 -66.42
C PRO A 281 29.40 37.99 -65.98
N PHE A 282 29.56 36.95 -65.15
CA PHE A 282 30.86 36.56 -64.58
C PHE A 282 31.69 35.62 -65.48
N GLY A 283 31.14 35.18 -66.62
CA GLY A 283 31.87 34.34 -67.59
C GLY A 283 33.10 35.02 -68.22
N SER A 284 33.05 36.33 -68.47
CA SER A 284 34.18 37.09 -69.02
C SER A 284 35.20 37.50 -67.95
N SER A 285 34.76 37.71 -66.70
CA SER A 285 35.63 38.20 -65.62
C SER A 285 36.49 37.11 -64.99
N LEU A 286 36.02 35.86 -64.94
CA LEU A 286 36.80 34.71 -64.44
C LEU A 286 37.94 34.30 -65.38
N ASN A 287 37.73 34.38 -66.70
CA ASN A 287 38.78 34.11 -67.69
C ASN A 287 39.90 35.17 -67.63
N ASN A 288 39.54 36.42 -67.31
CA ASN A 288 40.50 37.51 -67.15
C ASN A 288 41.39 37.33 -65.90
N ILE A 289 40.87 36.74 -64.82
CA ILE A 289 41.66 36.45 -63.60
C ILE A 289 42.64 35.29 -63.84
N LEU A 290 42.22 34.25 -64.57
CA LEU A 290 43.09 33.13 -64.93
C LEU A 290 44.20 33.53 -65.91
N ASN A 291 43.91 34.40 -66.88
CA ASN A 291 44.92 34.97 -67.79
C ASN A 291 45.90 35.94 -67.10
N LYS A 292 45.48 36.63 -66.02
CA LYS A 292 46.33 37.56 -65.25
C LYS A 292 47.47 36.86 -64.49
N LYS A 293 47.35 35.56 -64.18
CA LYS A 293 48.44 34.76 -63.57
C LYS A 293 49.57 34.40 -64.53
N ASN A 294 49.33 34.38 -65.86
CA ASN A 294 50.37 34.10 -66.85
C ASN A 294 51.24 35.32 -67.21
N ILE A 295 50.77 36.55 -66.92
CA ILE A 295 51.51 37.79 -67.19
C ILE A 295 52.53 38.11 -66.08
N ILE A 296 52.23 37.74 -64.83
CA ILE A 296 53.09 38.03 -63.66
C ILE A 296 54.41 37.22 -63.68
N ARG A 297 54.49 36.09 -64.41
CA ARG A 297 55.71 35.28 -64.51
C ARG A 297 56.76 35.83 -65.50
N LYS A 298 56.40 36.78 -66.38
CA LYS A 298 57.32 37.36 -67.37
C LYS A 298 57.97 38.68 -66.94
N ASN A 299 57.48 39.34 -65.90
CA ASN A 299 57.95 40.67 -65.48
C ASN A 299 58.86 40.63 -64.23
N MET A 300 59.45 39.48 -63.88
CA MET A 300 60.39 39.36 -62.76
C MET A 300 61.82 39.04 -63.23
N HIS A 301 62.22 39.56 -64.39
CA HIS A 301 63.56 39.34 -64.93
C HIS A 301 64.32 40.61 -65.33
N GLU A 302 63.79 41.79 -65.01
CA GLU A 302 64.39 43.04 -65.47
C GLU A 302 64.10 44.15 -64.45
N GLU A 303 64.79 44.09 -63.32
CA GLU A 303 65.24 45.25 -62.53
C GLU A 303 66.06 44.72 -61.35
N GLU A 304 67.37 44.65 -61.60
CA GLU A 304 68.43 44.23 -60.69
C GLU A 304 69.16 45.48 -60.17
N PHE A 305 69.61 45.42 -58.91
CA PHE A 305 70.59 46.27 -58.23
C PHE A 305 70.20 47.70 -57.78
N GLN A 306 69.87 47.81 -56.49
CA GLN A 306 70.47 48.84 -55.64
C GLN A 306 70.84 48.22 -54.26
N GLU A 307 72.15 48.02 -54.10
CA GLU A 307 72.97 47.91 -52.88
C GLU A 307 72.58 48.90 -51.76
N LEU A 308 72.94 48.84 -50.46
CA LEU A 308 73.66 47.97 -49.51
C LEU A 308 73.50 48.67 -48.12
N PHE A 309 73.40 47.90 -47.03
CA PHE A 309 74.01 48.06 -45.68
C PHE A 309 73.78 49.27 -44.73
N GLU A 310 73.38 48.89 -43.49
CA GLU A 310 73.93 49.21 -42.15
C GLU A 310 74.57 50.58 -41.83
N SER A 311 74.06 51.25 -40.79
CA SER A 311 74.65 51.32 -39.43
C SER A 311 74.36 52.62 -38.66
N ASP A 312 73.87 52.42 -37.44
CA ASP A 312 74.06 53.11 -36.14
C ASP A 312 74.72 54.49 -36.00
N SER A 313 74.12 55.32 -35.14
CA SER A 313 74.75 56.03 -33.99
C SER A 313 73.67 56.87 -33.28
N GLU A 314 73.35 56.61 -32.00
CA GLU A 314 73.87 57.26 -30.77
C GLU A 314 73.54 58.77 -30.68
N ASP A 315 73.10 59.42 -29.60
CA ASP A 315 73.18 59.20 -28.15
C ASP A 315 72.13 60.11 -27.43
N SER A 316 71.88 59.75 -26.17
CA SER A 316 71.06 60.24 -25.03
C SER A 316 70.96 61.78 -24.76
N SER A 317 70.19 62.34 -23.80
CA SER A 317 69.71 61.91 -22.47
C SER A 317 68.65 62.89 -21.89
N LEU A 318 67.76 62.40 -21.00
CA LEU A 318 67.46 62.89 -19.62
C LEU A 318 66.00 62.65 -19.13
N ASN A 319 65.93 61.69 -18.19
CA ASN A 319 65.02 61.43 -17.05
C ASN A 319 63.95 62.49 -16.64
N PHE A 320 62.78 62.02 -16.20
CA PHE A 320 62.31 62.15 -14.79
C PHE A 320 61.08 61.26 -14.47
N ASN A 321 61.36 60.16 -13.74
CA ASN A 321 60.66 59.50 -12.62
C ASN A 321 59.12 59.39 -12.46
N ASN A 322 58.79 58.19 -11.95
CA ASN A 322 57.69 57.76 -11.04
C ASN A 322 56.33 57.44 -11.69
N ARG A 323 55.65 56.33 -11.39
CA ARG A 323 55.83 55.22 -10.42
C ARG A 323 54.73 54.19 -10.74
N GLU A 324 55.03 52.90 -10.69
CA GLU A 324 54.16 51.93 -9.99
C GLU A 324 54.91 50.62 -9.75
N TYR A 325 54.99 50.17 -8.49
CA TYR A 325 55.32 48.79 -8.17
C TYR A 325 54.31 48.23 -7.18
N ARG A 326 53.66 47.15 -7.62
CA ARG A 326 53.08 46.07 -6.80
C ARG A 326 54.24 45.33 -6.10
N ILE A 327 54.11 44.47 -5.10
CA ILE A 327 53.25 43.31 -4.86
C ILE A 327 53.57 42.90 -3.39
N THR A 328 52.73 42.13 -2.71
CA THR A 328 53.23 40.87 -2.13
C THR A 328 52.10 39.88 -1.86
N TYR A 329 52.29 38.66 -2.34
CA TYR A 329 51.59 37.43 -1.97
C TYR A 329 52.26 36.86 -0.71
N ASN A 330 51.54 36.04 0.07
CA ASN A 330 52.00 34.66 0.27
C ASN A 330 50.92 33.71 0.81
N HIS A 331 51.14 32.46 0.40
CA HIS A 331 50.47 31.21 0.73
C HIS A 331 50.52 30.83 2.21
N ASP A 332 49.48 30.11 2.66
CA ASP A 332 49.57 28.71 3.10
C ASP A 332 48.36 27.92 2.57
#